data_AF-A0A8K0WBP8-F1
#
_entry.id   AF-A0A8K0WBP8-F1
#
_cell.length_a   1.000
_cell.length_b   1.000
_cell.length_c   1.000
_cell.angle_alpha   90.00
_cell.angle_beta   90.00
_cell.angle_gamma   90.00
#
_symmetry.space_group_name_H-M   'P 1'
#
loop_
_entity.id
_entity.type
_entity.pdbx_description
1 polymer ?
#
loop_
_entity_poly.entity_id
_entity_poly.type
_entity_poly.pdbx_seq_one_letter_code
_entity_poly.pdbx_strand_id
1 'polypeptide(L)'
;MPAPSITPREMATERFSRSLLCRDITNGIHNLLEKKRQGHAPPHESATQRYHVHVWPERRPNGCWCQPPRACTPWTKCNMRPIPELGFNMRFTTCTRDHQDFRVGCSDIHCFNPNASAVKYMDRFLRKRAGDVAFLSNDQARLIANILARYRDTFPSQYLRPFENIVHLIFQDLCTNSPLDWNAEVHGVLVWRLPENECITELAHEIQLIATKRNLKEVRHR
;
A
#
# COMPACT_ATOMS: atom_id res chain seq x y z
N MET A 1 34.21 1.56 -14.41
CA MET A 1 33.08 0.67 -14.05
C MET A 1 31.96 0.94 -15.06
N PRO A 2 31.43 -0.06 -15.77
CA PRO A 2 30.24 0.15 -16.59
C PRO A 2 29.04 0.42 -15.68
N ALA A 3 28.18 1.36 -16.06
CA ALA A 3 26.92 1.60 -15.37
C ALA A 3 26.06 0.31 -15.41
N PRO A 4 25.33 -0.03 -14.34
CA PRO A 4 24.46 -1.20 -14.35
C PRO A 4 23.45 -1.07 -15.49
N SER A 5 23.40 -2.09 -16.35
CA SER A 5 22.43 -2.17 -17.45
C SER A 5 21.03 -2.35 -16.86
N ILE A 6 20.19 -1.32 -16.97
CA ILE A 6 18.80 -1.39 -16.54
C ILE A 6 18.08 -2.43 -17.40
N THR A 7 17.48 -3.43 -16.75
CA THR A 7 16.72 -4.47 -17.45
C THR A 7 15.43 -3.90 -18.06
N PRO A 8 14.88 -4.48 -19.13
CA PRO A 8 13.61 -4.04 -19.71
C PRO A 8 12.45 -4.00 -18.69
N ARG A 9 12.50 -4.85 -17.64
CA ARG A 9 11.51 -4.87 -16.56
C ARG A 9 11.68 -3.70 -15.59
N GLU A 10 12.91 -3.37 -15.21
CA GLU A 10 13.18 -2.18 -14.38
C GLU A 10 12.80 -0.88 -15.10
N MET A 11 13.03 -0.81 -16.42
CA MET A 11 12.55 0.31 -17.23
C MET A 11 11.03 0.42 -17.23
N ALA A 12 10.30 -0.71 -17.31
CA ALA A 12 8.85 -0.71 -17.24
C ALA A 12 8.34 -0.25 -15.86
N THR A 13 8.98 -0.67 -14.77
CA THR A 13 8.66 -0.21 -13.42
C THR A 13 8.92 1.29 -13.25
N GLU A 14 10.03 1.81 -13.76
CA GLU A 14 10.33 3.25 -13.75
C GLU A 14 9.26 4.04 -14.54
N ARG A 15 8.91 3.57 -15.74
CA ARG A 15 7.85 4.19 -16.55
C ARG A 15 6.49 4.12 -15.87
N PHE A 16 6.18 2.99 -15.23
CA PHE A 16 4.95 2.84 -14.47
C PHE A 16 4.90 3.82 -13.30
N SER A 17 5.99 3.96 -12.53
CA SER A 17 6.05 4.86 -11.36
C SER A 17 5.75 6.33 -11.71
N ARG A 18 6.07 6.74 -12.94
CA ARG A 18 5.81 8.09 -13.47
C ARG A 18 4.49 8.20 -14.22
N SER A 19 3.78 7.08 -14.40
CA SER A 19 2.53 7.05 -15.15
C SER A 19 1.38 7.65 -14.36
N LEU A 20 0.41 8.15 -15.11
CA LEU A 20 -0.86 8.62 -14.58
C LEU A 20 -1.64 7.52 -13.86
N LEU A 21 -1.55 6.28 -14.36
CA LEU A 21 -2.15 5.10 -13.74
C LEU A 21 -1.58 4.86 -12.34
N CYS A 22 -0.26 4.90 -12.15
CA CYS A 22 0.35 4.73 -10.83
C CYS A 22 -0.08 5.82 -9.86
N ARG A 23 -0.17 7.07 -10.32
CA ARG A 23 -0.67 8.18 -9.51
C ARG A 23 -2.13 7.96 -9.08
N ASP A 24 -2.98 7.57 -10.01
CA ASP A 24 -4.42 7.38 -9.74
C ASP A 24 -4.65 6.13 -8.85
N ILE A 25 -3.83 5.08 -8.97
CA ILE A 25 -3.79 3.94 -8.02
C ILE A 25 -3.39 4.40 -6.62
N THR A 26 -2.30 5.18 -6.51
CA THR A 26 -1.80 5.68 -5.21
C THR A 26 -2.86 6.53 -4.52
N ASN A 27 -3.54 7.39 -5.27
CA ASN A 27 -4.64 8.20 -4.77
C ASN A 27 -5.86 7.34 -4.40
N GLY A 28 -6.15 6.29 -5.16
CA GLY A 28 -7.23 5.34 -4.82
C GLY A 28 -6.98 4.66 -3.49
N ILE A 29 -5.76 4.16 -3.26
CA ILE A 29 -5.34 3.60 -1.97
C ILE A 29 -5.49 4.66 -0.88
N HIS A 30 -5.01 5.88 -1.10
CA HIS A 30 -5.14 6.97 -0.13
C HIS A 30 -6.60 7.24 0.28
N ASN A 31 -7.52 7.35 -0.70
CA ASN A 31 -8.94 7.55 -0.43
C ASN A 31 -9.53 6.41 0.40
N LEU A 32 -9.18 5.15 0.09
CA LEU A 32 -9.65 4.01 0.88
C LEU A 32 -9.10 4.03 2.29
N LEU A 33 -7.82 4.34 2.47
CA LEU A 33 -7.24 4.48 3.81
C LEU A 33 -7.92 5.59 4.61
N GLU A 34 -8.29 6.70 3.98
CA GLU A 34 -9.08 7.75 4.65
C GLU A 34 -10.46 7.24 5.07
N LYS A 35 -11.21 6.62 4.15
CA LYS A 35 -12.55 6.08 4.43
C LYS A 35 -12.54 5.03 5.54
N LYS A 36 -11.63 4.04 5.47
CA LYS A 36 -11.59 2.91 6.42
C LYS A 36 -11.08 3.31 7.81
N ARG A 37 -10.38 4.45 7.93
CA ARG A 37 -10.01 5.00 9.24
C ARG A 37 -11.17 5.68 9.96
N GLN A 38 -12.19 6.14 9.24
CA GLN A 38 -13.31 6.85 9.85
C GLN A 38 -14.01 5.95 10.87
N GLY A 39 -14.21 6.47 12.09
CA GLY A 39 -14.79 5.71 13.21
C GLY A 39 -13.84 4.76 13.95
N HIS A 40 -12.64 4.50 13.42
CA HIS A 40 -11.67 3.55 14.00
C HIS A 40 -10.31 4.18 14.39
N ALA A 41 -10.05 5.42 13.96
CA ALA A 41 -8.86 6.19 14.31
C ALA A 41 -9.23 7.61 14.76
N PRO A 42 -8.36 8.31 15.52
CA PRO A 42 -8.59 9.70 15.86
C PRO A 42 -8.72 10.57 14.60
N PRO A 43 -9.56 11.62 14.62
CA PRO A 43 -9.70 12.56 13.51
C PRO A 43 -8.35 13.06 13.02
N HIS A 44 -8.24 13.28 11.71
CA HIS A 44 -7.06 13.88 11.09
C HIS A 44 -7.30 15.36 10.86
N GLU A 45 -6.75 16.17 11.75
CA GLU A 45 -7.05 17.59 11.87
C GLU A 45 -6.01 18.47 11.16
N SER A 46 -4.80 17.95 10.91
CA SER A 46 -3.74 18.72 10.25
C SER A 46 -2.77 17.85 9.46
N ALA A 47 -2.15 18.45 8.43
CA ALA A 47 -1.14 17.79 7.60
C ALA A 47 0.13 17.37 8.38
N THR A 48 0.38 18.00 9.53
CA THR A 48 1.52 17.69 10.40
C THR A 48 1.21 16.60 11.42
N GLN A 49 -0.06 16.30 11.68
CA GLN A 49 -0.47 15.28 12.63
C GLN A 49 0.10 13.91 12.27
N ARG A 50 0.72 13.28 13.25
CA ARG A 50 1.28 11.93 13.15
C ARG A 50 0.54 10.99 14.09
N TYR A 51 0.57 9.71 13.76
CA TYR A 51 -0.03 8.65 14.54
C TYR A 51 1.01 7.59 14.80
N HIS A 52 0.75 6.77 15.80
CA HIS A 52 1.43 5.51 15.96
C HIS A 52 0.41 4.40 16.25
N VAL A 53 0.84 3.17 16.04
CA VAL A 53 0.07 2.00 16.45
C VAL A 53 0.26 1.79 17.94
N HIS A 54 -0.82 1.97 18.71
CA HIS A 54 -0.81 1.89 20.18
C HIS A 54 -1.11 0.48 20.69
N VAL A 55 -2.12 -0.18 20.12
CA VAL A 55 -2.47 -1.57 20.44
C VAL A 55 -1.93 -2.47 19.35
N TRP A 56 -1.16 -3.48 19.76
CA TRP A 56 -0.73 -4.61 18.94
C TRP A 56 -1.36 -5.88 19.49
N PRO A 57 -1.53 -6.94 18.69
CA PRO A 57 -2.04 -8.19 19.22
C PRO A 57 -1.05 -8.76 20.25
N GLU A 58 -1.58 -9.42 21.28
CA GLU A 58 -0.84 -9.77 22.50
C GLU A 58 0.48 -10.48 22.21
N ARG A 59 1.57 -10.02 22.83
CA ARG A 59 2.88 -10.66 22.74
C ARG A 59 2.93 -11.80 23.75
N ARG A 60 3.71 -12.85 23.47
CA ARG A 60 4.02 -13.85 24.50
C ARG A 60 4.82 -13.18 25.64
N PRO A 61 4.91 -13.80 26.84
CA PRO A 61 5.58 -13.21 28.00
C PRO A 61 7.04 -12.79 27.78
N ASN A 62 7.71 -13.35 26.78
CA ASN A 62 9.07 -12.97 26.37
C ASN A 62 9.13 -11.76 25.41
N GLY A 63 8.01 -11.07 25.17
CA GLY A 63 7.94 -9.92 24.27
C GLY A 63 8.00 -10.26 22.78
N CYS A 64 7.91 -11.54 22.39
CA CYS A 64 8.05 -12.00 21.01
C CYS A 64 6.84 -12.85 20.56
N TRP A 65 6.55 -12.87 19.26
CA TRP A 65 5.51 -13.75 18.68
C TRP A 65 6.06 -15.10 18.18
N CYS A 66 7.39 -15.22 18.03
CA CYS A 66 8.06 -16.38 17.45
C CYS A 66 8.52 -17.44 18.47
N GLN A 67 8.59 -18.70 18.04
CA GLN A 67 9.23 -19.81 18.74
C GLN A 67 10.41 -20.35 17.91
N PRO A 68 11.51 -20.81 18.57
CA PRO A 68 11.76 -20.74 20.01
C PRO A 68 12.17 -19.34 20.48
N PRO A 69 12.00 -19.01 21.79
CA PRO A 69 12.29 -17.69 22.39
C PRO A 69 13.70 -17.15 22.15
N ARG A 70 14.66 -18.02 21.86
CA ARG A 70 16.09 -17.69 21.69
C ARG A 70 16.41 -17.00 20.36
N ALA A 71 15.45 -16.95 19.45
CA ALA A 71 15.56 -16.26 18.17
C ALA A 71 14.46 -15.22 18.06
N CYS A 72 14.44 -14.23 18.96
CA CYS A 72 13.72 -12.98 18.71
C CYS A 72 14.39 -12.31 17.50
N THR A 73 14.04 -12.78 16.31
CA THR A 73 14.34 -12.12 15.06
C THR A 73 13.68 -10.73 15.10
N PRO A 74 14.22 -9.74 14.38
CA PRO A 74 13.55 -8.45 14.24
C PRO A 74 12.07 -8.67 13.95
N TRP A 75 11.18 -7.88 14.54
CA TRP A 75 9.72 -8.03 14.47
C TRP A 75 9.17 -8.22 13.04
N THR A 76 9.94 -7.83 12.03
CA THR A 76 9.65 -7.98 10.59
C THR A 76 9.87 -9.38 10.01
N LYS A 77 10.48 -10.33 10.74
CA LYS A 77 10.86 -11.66 10.22
C LYS A 77 10.06 -12.82 10.83
N CYS A 78 9.09 -12.55 11.69
CA CYS A 78 8.30 -13.57 12.37
C CYS A 78 7.03 -13.94 11.59
N ASN A 79 6.93 -15.18 11.10
CA ASN A 79 5.76 -15.69 10.37
C ASN A 79 4.56 -16.02 11.28
N MET A 80 4.79 -16.23 12.58
CA MET A 80 3.72 -16.43 13.58
C MET A 80 3.19 -15.11 14.17
N ARG A 81 3.59 -13.98 13.57
CA ARG A 81 3.11 -12.67 14.01
C ARG A 81 1.60 -12.55 13.72
N PRO A 82 0.80 -12.15 14.70
CA PRO A 82 -0.61 -11.85 14.48
C PRO A 82 -0.76 -10.64 13.57
N ILE A 83 -1.74 -10.71 12.67
CA ILE A 83 -2.01 -9.69 11.66
C ILE A 83 -2.74 -8.52 12.35
N PRO A 84 -2.14 -7.32 12.39
CA PRO A 84 -2.75 -6.14 13.00
C PRO A 84 -3.83 -5.56 12.09
N GLU A 85 -5.02 -5.34 12.63
CA GLU A 85 -6.21 -4.86 11.94
C GLU A 85 -6.90 -3.74 12.74
N LEU A 86 -7.10 -2.61 12.08
CA LEU A 86 -7.63 -1.40 12.70
C LEU A 86 -9.07 -1.64 13.15
N GLY A 87 -9.37 -1.26 14.39
CA GLY A 87 -10.69 -1.46 14.98
C GLY A 87 -10.92 -2.85 15.58
N PHE A 88 -10.00 -3.81 15.38
CA PHE A 88 -10.05 -5.13 16.01
C PHE A 88 -8.93 -5.30 17.04
N ASN A 89 -7.72 -5.61 16.60
CA ASN A 89 -6.54 -5.85 17.45
C ASN A 89 -5.43 -4.78 17.22
N MET A 90 -5.75 -3.72 16.46
CA MET A 90 -4.91 -2.56 16.22
C MET A 90 -5.69 -1.26 16.49
N ARG A 91 -5.04 -0.27 17.12
CA ARG A 91 -5.59 1.07 17.31
C ARG A 91 -4.55 2.14 17.00
N PHE A 92 -4.99 3.25 16.43
CA PHE A 92 -4.16 4.44 16.23
C PHE A 92 -4.30 5.40 17.39
N THR A 93 -3.19 6.06 17.73
CA THR A 93 -3.17 7.15 18.70
C THR A 93 -2.29 8.27 18.16
N THR A 94 -2.67 9.52 18.43
CA THR A 94 -1.89 10.69 18.01
C THR A 94 -0.50 10.63 18.63
N CYS A 95 0.52 10.88 17.81
CA CYS A 95 1.90 11.04 18.26
C CYS A 95 2.08 12.50 18.70
N THR A 96 2.15 12.74 20.00
CA THR A 96 2.09 14.09 20.61
C THR A 96 3.46 14.73 20.90
N ARG A 97 4.58 14.09 20.53
CA ARG A 97 5.93 14.63 20.78
C ARG A 97 6.42 15.49 19.61
N ASP A 98 6.99 16.65 19.94
CA ASP A 98 7.73 17.49 19.00
C ASP A 98 8.94 16.73 18.44
N HIS A 99 8.91 16.46 17.14
CA HIS A 99 9.95 15.73 16.42
C HIS A 99 11.19 16.61 16.10
N GLN A 100 11.58 17.52 17.00
CA GLN A 100 12.79 18.34 16.83
C GLN A 100 14.07 17.60 17.25
N ASP A 101 13.97 16.53 18.03
CA ASP A 101 15.11 15.71 18.43
C ASP A 101 15.09 14.33 17.76
N PHE A 102 15.84 14.19 16.66
CA PHE A 102 16.13 12.90 16.02
C PHE A 102 16.99 11.96 16.88
N ARG A 103 17.32 12.32 18.13
CA ARG A 103 18.32 11.63 18.97
C ARG A 103 17.79 11.00 20.27
N VAL A 104 16.55 11.27 20.70
CA VAL A 104 16.01 10.70 21.94
C VAL A 104 14.78 9.85 21.63
N GLY A 105 14.99 8.54 21.66
CA GLY A 105 14.09 7.53 21.12
C GLY A 105 12.71 7.43 21.76
N CYS A 106 11.69 7.43 20.90
CA CYS A 106 10.57 6.51 21.02
C CYS A 106 10.98 5.19 20.34
N SER A 107 11.95 4.47 20.92
CA SER A 107 12.67 3.39 20.22
C SER A 107 11.82 2.22 19.72
N ASP A 108 10.58 2.07 20.19
CA ASP A 108 9.66 1.00 19.77
C ASP A 108 8.37 1.47 19.07
N ILE A 109 8.17 2.79 18.90
CA ILE A 109 6.91 3.36 18.40
C ILE A 109 7.16 4.12 17.10
N HIS A 110 6.78 3.51 15.97
CA HIS A 110 6.86 4.12 14.64
C HIS A 110 5.76 5.18 14.46
N CYS A 111 6.11 6.47 14.51
CA CYS A 111 5.18 7.54 14.16
C CYS A 111 5.10 7.73 12.63
N PHE A 112 3.89 7.79 12.08
CA PHE A 112 3.61 7.91 10.65
C PHE A 112 2.54 8.95 10.35
N ASN A 113 2.52 9.46 9.11
CA ASN A 113 1.40 10.25 8.61
C ASN A 113 0.58 9.36 7.66
N PRO A 114 -0.70 9.10 7.97
CA PRO A 114 -1.57 8.26 7.17
C PRO A 114 -1.78 8.79 5.76
N ASN A 115 -1.72 10.11 5.55
CA ASN A 115 -1.80 10.71 4.22
C ASN A 115 -0.57 10.41 3.37
N ALA A 116 0.57 10.10 3.99
CA ALA A 116 1.79 9.68 3.29
C ALA A 116 1.90 8.14 3.16
N SER A 117 1.05 7.36 3.82
CA SER A 117 1.17 5.90 3.88
C SER A 117 0.99 5.24 2.52
N ALA A 118 0.01 5.68 1.72
CA ALA A 118 -0.20 5.17 0.35
C ALA A 118 1.02 5.41 -0.55
N VAL A 119 1.59 6.63 -0.51
CA VAL A 119 2.79 6.98 -1.30
C VAL A 119 3.97 6.12 -0.87
N LYS A 120 4.27 6.07 0.44
CA LYS A 120 5.37 5.26 0.98
C LYS A 120 5.21 3.78 0.64
N TYR A 121 3.99 3.27 0.69
CA TYR A 121 3.66 1.89 0.33
C TYR A 121 4.00 1.62 -1.14
N MET A 122 3.47 2.43 -2.06
CA MET A 122 3.71 2.28 -3.49
C MET A 122 5.21 2.37 -3.83
N ASP A 123 5.91 3.32 -3.22
CA ASP A 123 7.36 3.51 -3.39
C ASP A 123 8.18 2.30 -2.93
N ARG A 124 7.78 1.67 -1.82
CA ARG A 124 8.43 0.46 -1.30
C ARG A 124 8.08 -0.75 -2.17
N PHE A 125 6.81 -0.88 -2.53
CA PHE A 125 6.30 -1.97 -3.35
C PHE A 125 7.03 -2.04 -4.69
N LEU A 126 7.09 -0.92 -5.43
CA LEU A 126 7.72 -0.88 -6.76
C LEU A 126 9.21 -1.20 -6.71
N ARG A 127 9.90 -0.83 -5.64
CA ARG A 127 11.32 -1.20 -5.42
C ARG A 127 11.49 -2.69 -5.12
N LYS A 128 10.60 -3.26 -4.31
CA LYS A 128 10.70 -4.66 -3.86
C LYS A 128 10.34 -5.66 -4.95
N ARG A 129 9.31 -5.35 -5.74
CA ARG A 129 8.69 -6.26 -6.73
C ARG A 129 9.16 -5.98 -8.16
N ALA A 130 10.23 -5.20 -8.33
CA ALA A 130 10.78 -4.91 -9.64
C ALA A 130 11.20 -6.21 -10.33
N GLY A 131 10.50 -6.58 -11.39
CA GLY A 131 10.81 -7.77 -12.19
C GLY A 131 10.04 -9.04 -11.84
N ASP A 132 9.19 -9.04 -10.81
CA ASP A 132 8.32 -10.17 -10.47
C ASP A 132 7.28 -10.43 -11.58
N VAL A 133 6.79 -11.66 -11.65
CA VAL A 133 5.72 -12.07 -12.57
C VAL A 133 4.56 -12.60 -11.74
N ALA A 134 3.35 -12.17 -12.06
CA ALA A 134 2.17 -12.58 -11.33
C ALA A 134 1.26 -13.49 -12.18
N PHE A 135 0.56 -14.39 -11.49
CA PHE A 135 -0.36 -15.37 -12.08
C PHE A 135 -1.79 -14.94 -11.78
N LEU A 136 -2.65 -14.95 -12.79
CA LEU A 136 -4.03 -14.44 -12.72
C LEU A 136 -5.06 -15.54 -12.92
N SER A 137 -6.15 -15.47 -12.17
CA SER A 137 -7.42 -16.03 -12.65
C SER A 137 -7.98 -15.18 -13.80
N ASN A 138 -8.79 -15.78 -14.66
CA ASN A 138 -9.39 -15.10 -15.81
C ASN A 138 -10.26 -13.88 -15.40
N ASP A 139 -10.94 -13.96 -14.25
CA ASP A 139 -11.78 -12.86 -13.77
C ASP A 139 -10.96 -11.65 -13.30
N GLN A 140 -9.85 -11.89 -12.60
CA GLN A 140 -8.93 -10.84 -12.17
C GLN A 140 -8.28 -10.15 -13.38
N ALA A 141 -7.86 -10.94 -14.37
CA ALA A 141 -7.30 -10.40 -15.62
C ALA A 141 -8.30 -9.46 -16.32
N ARG A 142 -9.59 -9.86 -16.37
CA ARG A 142 -10.65 -9.03 -16.95
C ARG A 142 -10.85 -7.72 -16.18
N LEU A 143 -10.84 -7.76 -14.85
CA LEU A 143 -10.97 -6.55 -14.02
C LEU A 143 -9.81 -5.59 -14.24
N ILE A 144 -8.58 -6.10 -14.28
CA ILE A 144 -7.38 -5.30 -14.49
C ILE A 144 -7.34 -4.71 -15.91
N ALA A 145 -7.70 -5.51 -16.92
CA ALA A 145 -7.79 -5.05 -18.30
C ALA A 145 -8.77 -3.88 -18.45
N ASN A 146 -9.90 -3.90 -17.75
CA ASN A 146 -10.87 -2.80 -17.73
C ASN A 146 -10.29 -1.51 -17.13
N ILE A 147 -9.44 -1.62 -16.10
CA ILE A 147 -8.72 -0.46 -15.55
C ILE A 147 -7.77 0.09 -16.61
N LEU A 148 -6.91 -0.76 -17.19
CA LEU A 148 -5.89 -0.36 -18.17
C LEU A 148 -6.48 0.26 -19.44
N ALA A 149 -7.62 -0.23 -19.90
CA ALA A 149 -8.29 0.27 -21.09
C ALA A 149 -8.53 1.80 -21.03
N ARG A 150 -8.76 2.34 -19.82
CA ARG A 150 -8.94 3.80 -19.60
C ARG A 150 -7.67 4.62 -19.70
N TYR A 151 -6.51 3.98 -19.59
CA TYR A 151 -5.20 4.64 -19.61
C TYR A 151 -4.40 4.32 -20.86
N ARG A 152 -4.94 3.53 -21.81
CA ARG A 152 -4.24 3.05 -23.00
C ARG A 152 -3.61 4.18 -23.83
N ASP A 153 -4.22 5.37 -23.83
CA ASP A 153 -3.76 6.53 -24.59
C ASP A 153 -2.71 7.36 -23.82
N THR A 154 -2.40 6.98 -22.57
CA THR A 154 -1.46 7.70 -21.69
C THR A 154 -0.06 7.11 -21.65
N PHE A 155 0.16 5.96 -22.30
CA PHE A 155 1.46 5.30 -22.40
C PHE A 155 1.60 4.50 -23.70
N PRO A 156 2.82 4.28 -24.21
CA PRO A 156 3.04 3.46 -25.41
C PRO A 156 2.57 2.02 -25.24
N SER A 157 2.02 1.42 -26.30
CA SER A 157 1.44 0.05 -26.30
C SER A 157 2.42 -1.04 -25.84
N GLN A 158 3.72 -0.87 -26.08
CA GLN A 158 4.77 -1.77 -25.59
C GLN A 158 4.80 -1.92 -24.06
N TYR A 159 4.24 -0.96 -23.31
CA TYR A 159 4.15 -1.01 -21.85
C TYR A 159 2.85 -1.62 -21.34
N LEU A 160 1.89 -1.98 -22.21
CA LEU A 160 0.59 -2.49 -21.80
C LEU A 160 0.72 -3.77 -20.95
N ARG A 161 1.38 -4.81 -21.47
CA ARG A 161 1.62 -6.07 -20.73
C ARG A 161 2.46 -5.86 -19.45
N PRO A 162 3.60 -5.13 -19.50
CA PRO A 162 4.34 -4.84 -18.29
C PRO A 162 3.52 -4.10 -17.22
N PHE A 163 2.70 -3.12 -17.61
CA PHE A 163 1.85 -2.39 -16.68
C PHE A 163 0.74 -3.28 -16.13
N GLU A 164 0.15 -4.14 -16.95
CA GLU A 164 -0.81 -5.14 -16.51
C GLU A 164 -0.24 -6.05 -15.41
N ASN A 165 0.97 -6.57 -15.62
CA ASN A 165 1.65 -7.38 -14.63
C ASN A 165 1.95 -6.60 -13.33
N ILE A 166 2.36 -5.33 -13.42
CA ILE A 166 2.61 -4.49 -12.24
C ILE A 166 1.32 -4.22 -11.47
N VAL A 167 0.25 -3.83 -12.18
CA VAL A 167 -1.07 -3.60 -11.57
C VAL A 167 -1.56 -4.85 -10.87
N HIS A 168 -1.35 -6.02 -11.49
CA HIS A 168 -1.69 -7.28 -10.85
C HIS A 168 -0.91 -7.52 -9.55
N LEU A 169 0.42 -7.39 -9.59
CA LEU A 169 1.26 -7.53 -8.39
C LEU A 169 0.81 -6.59 -7.27
N ILE A 170 0.36 -5.36 -7.60
CA ILE A 170 -0.17 -4.40 -6.62
C ILE A 170 -1.41 -4.97 -5.94
N PHE A 171 -2.37 -5.46 -6.72
CA PHE A 171 -3.61 -6.03 -6.19
C PHE A 171 -3.32 -7.27 -5.33
N GLN A 172 -2.47 -8.17 -5.82
CA GLN A 172 -2.09 -9.37 -5.07
C GLN A 172 -1.41 -9.03 -3.73
N ASP A 173 -0.51 -8.04 -3.71
CA ASP A 173 0.17 -7.62 -2.48
C ASP A 173 -0.80 -6.93 -1.52
N LEU A 174 -1.69 -6.07 -2.01
CA LEU A 174 -2.69 -5.40 -1.16
C LEU A 174 -3.72 -6.37 -0.56
N CYS A 175 -4.04 -7.45 -1.27
CA CYS A 175 -4.97 -8.49 -0.79
C CYS A 175 -4.26 -9.61 0.00
N THR A 176 -2.96 -9.45 0.30
CA THR A 176 -2.20 -10.49 0.96
C THR A 176 -2.66 -10.71 2.39
N ASN A 177 -2.76 -11.98 2.79
CA ASN A 177 -2.90 -12.38 4.20
C ASN A 177 -1.55 -12.83 4.79
N SER A 178 -0.43 -12.58 4.10
CA SER A 178 0.92 -12.95 4.56
C SER A 178 1.40 -12.02 5.68
N PRO A 179 1.70 -12.52 6.89
CA PRO A 179 2.27 -11.70 7.96
C PRO A 179 3.62 -11.07 7.62
N LEU A 180 4.37 -11.66 6.68
CA LEU A 180 5.70 -11.21 6.26
C LEU A 180 5.64 -9.98 5.35
N ASP A 181 4.59 -9.88 4.54
CA ASP A 181 4.37 -8.78 3.60
C ASP A 181 3.40 -7.72 4.17
N TRP A 182 2.94 -7.92 5.42
CA TRP A 182 1.93 -7.09 6.03
C TRP A 182 2.42 -5.68 6.43
N ASN A 183 1.82 -4.65 5.86
CA ASN A 183 1.98 -3.26 6.27
C ASN A 183 0.80 -2.81 7.14
N ALA A 184 1.05 -2.54 8.42
CA ALA A 184 0.01 -2.11 9.36
C ALA A 184 -0.67 -0.78 8.98
N GLU A 185 0.04 0.12 8.29
CA GLU A 185 -0.52 1.41 7.84
C GLU A 185 -1.43 1.27 6.62
N VAL A 186 -1.32 0.17 5.87
CA VAL A 186 -2.08 -0.07 4.63
C VAL A 186 -2.97 -1.29 4.78
N HIS A 187 -2.42 -2.50 4.81
CA HIS A 187 -3.19 -3.74 4.96
C HIS A 187 -3.99 -3.75 6.27
N GLY A 188 -3.37 -3.27 7.36
CA GLY A 188 -4.03 -3.16 8.66
C GLY A 188 -5.18 -2.16 8.69
N VAL A 189 -5.22 -1.20 7.78
CA VAL A 189 -6.31 -0.21 7.67
C VAL A 189 -7.37 -0.65 6.68
N LEU A 190 -6.97 -1.25 5.55
CA LEU A 190 -7.92 -1.75 4.54
C LEU A 190 -8.74 -2.93 5.07
N VAL A 191 -8.11 -3.80 5.88
CA VAL A 191 -8.72 -5.00 6.49
C VAL A 191 -9.50 -5.81 5.44
N TRP A 192 -8.86 -6.06 4.30
CA TRP A 192 -9.43 -6.80 3.20
C TRP A 192 -9.45 -8.30 3.51
N ARG A 193 -10.46 -8.73 4.28
CA ARG A 193 -10.82 -10.14 4.50
C ARG A 193 -11.80 -10.68 3.45
N LEU A 194 -12.04 -9.90 2.40
CA LEU A 194 -12.97 -10.25 1.32
C LEU A 194 -12.27 -11.18 0.30
N PRO A 195 -13.04 -11.90 -0.54
CA PRO A 195 -12.48 -12.53 -1.72
C PRO A 195 -11.68 -11.52 -2.55
N GLU A 196 -10.53 -11.92 -3.11
CA GLU A 196 -9.60 -11.02 -3.82
C GLU A 196 -10.30 -10.14 -4.90
N ASN A 197 -11.33 -10.67 -5.57
CA ASN A 197 -12.10 -9.94 -6.58
C ASN A 197 -12.87 -8.72 -6.04
N GLU A 198 -13.35 -8.78 -4.79
CA GLU A 198 -14.06 -7.67 -4.17
C GLU A 198 -13.10 -6.55 -3.80
N CYS A 199 -11.92 -6.89 -3.26
CA CYS A 199 -10.83 -5.95 -2.98
C CYS A 199 -10.38 -5.22 -4.25
N ILE A 200 -10.21 -5.98 -5.35
CA ILE A 200 -9.88 -5.43 -6.67
C ILE A 200 -10.98 -4.46 -7.11
N THR A 201 -12.24 -4.84 -6.96
CA THR A 201 -13.40 -4.02 -7.37
C THR A 201 -13.47 -2.71 -6.58
N GLU A 202 -13.25 -2.74 -5.25
CA GLU A 202 -13.29 -1.56 -4.40
C GLU A 202 -12.22 -0.52 -4.81
N LEU A 203 -10.98 -0.95 -5.02
CA LEU A 203 -9.92 -0.04 -5.46
C LEU A 203 -10.07 0.37 -6.94
N ALA A 204 -10.53 -0.52 -7.81
CA ALA A 204 -10.85 -0.19 -9.20
C ALA A 204 -11.90 0.94 -9.27
N HIS A 205 -12.91 0.88 -8.41
CA HIS A 205 -13.94 1.93 -8.31
C HIS A 205 -13.34 3.28 -7.91
N GLU A 206 -12.47 3.33 -6.89
CA GLU A 206 -11.79 4.59 -6.51
C GLU A 206 -10.94 5.16 -7.65
N ILE A 207 -10.17 4.32 -8.33
CA ILE A 207 -9.34 4.71 -9.49
C ILE A 207 -10.23 5.31 -10.58
N GLN A 208 -11.39 4.70 -10.86
CA GLN A 208 -12.33 5.20 -11.86
C GLN A 208 -12.96 6.54 -11.47
N LEU A 209 -13.29 6.72 -10.19
CA LEU A 209 -13.81 8.00 -9.68
C LEU A 209 -12.78 9.12 -9.83
N ILE A 210 -11.51 8.84 -9.53
CA ILE A 210 -10.40 9.79 -9.67
C ILE A 210 -10.23 10.18 -11.15
N ALA A 211 -10.14 9.20 -12.04
CA ALA A 211 -10.00 9.43 -13.47
C ALA A 211 -11.18 10.25 -14.04
N THR A 212 -12.42 9.93 -13.62
CA THR A 212 -13.61 10.67 -14.05
C THR A 212 -13.59 12.12 -13.57
N LYS A 213 -13.26 12.36 -12.30
CA LYS A 213 -13.16 13.73 -11.76
C LYS A 213 -12.10 14.55 -12.48
N ARG A 214 -10.98 13.93 -12.86
CA ARG A 214 -9.91 14.58 -13.62
C ARG A 214 -10.37 14.99 -15.02
N ASN A 215 -11.00 14.08 -15.76
CA ASN A 215 -11.52 14.37 -17.10
C ASN A 215 -12.56 15.51 -17.07
N LEU A 216 -13.42 15.55 -16.05
CA LEU A 216 -14.40 16.65 -15.89
C LEU A 216 -13.74 18.01 -15.62
N LYS A 217 -12.62 18.05 -14.89
CA LYS A 217 -11.86 19.29 -14.68
C LYS A 217 -11.17 19.77 -15.96
N GLU A 218 -10.63 18.84 -16.75
CA GLU A 218 -10.00 19.16 -18.04
C GLU A 218 -11.02 19.69 -19.06
N VAL A 219 -12.25 19.18 -19.06
CA VAL A 219 -13.35 19.70 -19.92
C VAL A 219 -13.80 21.11 -19.49
N ARG A 220 -13.78 21.42 -18.19
CA ARG A 220 -14.18 22.75 -17.68
C ARG A 220 -13.12 23.84 -17.87
N HIS A 221 -11.92 23.48 -18.31
CA HIS A 221 -10.80 24.41 -18.55
C HIS A 221 -10.42 24.49 -20.03
N ARG A 222 -11.24 23.91 -20.90
CA ARG A 222 -11.24 24.10 -22.35
C ARG A 222 -12.46 24.92 -22.74
#